data_AF-A0A9L9PXC7-F1
#
_entry.id   AF-A0A9L9PXC7-F1
#
_cell.length_a   1.000
_cell.length_b   1.000
_cell.length_c   1.000
_cell.angle_alpha   90.00
_cell.angle_beta   90.00
_cell.angle_gamma   90.00
#
_symmetry.space_group_name_H-M   'P 1'
#
loop_
_entity.id
_entity.type
_entity.pdbx_description
1 polymer ?
#
loop_
_entity_poly.entity_id
_entity_poly.type
_entity_poly.pdbx_seq_one_letter_code
_entity_poly.pdbx_strand_id
1 'polypeptide(L)'
;MLHLTDIQLQDNKTFLAMLNHVLNVDGFYFSTTYDLTHTLQRLSNTSPEFQEMSLLERADQRFVWNGHLLRELSAQPEVHRFALPVLHGFITMHSCSINGKYFDWILISRRSCFRAGVRYYVRGIDSEGHAANFVETEQIVHYNGSKASFVQTRGSIPVFWSQRPNLKYKPLPQISKVANHMDGFQRHFDSQVIIYGKQVIINLINQKGSEKPLEQTFATMVSSLGSGMMRYIAFDFHKECKNMRWDRLSILLDQVAEMQDELRD
;
A
#
# COMPACT_ATOMS: atom_id res chain seq x y z
N MET A 1 43.78 -9.23 -3.94
CA MET A 1 42.98 -8.50 -2.94
C MET A 1 43.12 -7.03 -3.27
N LEU A 2 42.09 -6.39 -3.80
CA LEU A 2 42.09 -4.94 -3.96
C LEU A 2 41.89 -4.33 -2.57
N HIS A 3 42.92 -3.68 -2.03
CA HIS A 3 42.80 -2.94 -0.78
C HIS A 3 41.87 -1.75 -1.00
N LEU A 4 40.81 -1.66 -0.21
CA LEU A 4 39.92 -0.50 -0.20
C LEU A 4 40.69 0.74 0.24
N THR A 5 40.39 1.90 -0.34
CA THR A 5 40.87 3.18 0.16
C THR A 5 40.22 3.51 1.52
N ASP A 6 40.79 4.44 2.28
CA ASP A 6 40.22 4.86 3.57
C ASP A 6 38.79 5.40 3.43
N ILE A 7 38.51 6.12 2.32
CA ILE A 7 37.17 6.61 1.99
C ILE A 7 36.23 5.43 1.74
N GLN A 8 36.65 4.44 0.94
CA GLN A 8 35.84 3.25 0.67
C GLN A 8 35.57 2.43 1.94
N LEU A 9 36.55 2.35 2.86
CA LEU A 9 36.36 1.71 4.15
C LEU A 9 35.31 2.45 5.00
N GLN A 10 35.34 3.78 5.00
CA GLN A 10 34.39 4.59 5.74
C GLN A 10 32.98 4.51 5.13
N ASP A 11 32.86 4.56 3.81
CA ASP A 11 31.59 4.40 3.10
C ASP A 11 31.00 3.01 3.36
N ASN A 12 31.83 1.96 3.27
CA ASN A 12 31.41 0.59 3.54
C ASN A 12 30.89 0.43 4.98
N LYS A 13 31.57 1.01 5.98
CA LYS A 13 31.08 1.03 7.37
C LYS A 13 29.71 1.69 7.49
N THR A 14 29.52 2.84 6.82
CA THR A 14 28.25 3.56 6.82
C THR A 14 27.13 2.72 6.18
N PHE A 15 27.35 2.15 5.00
CA PHE A 15 26.35 1.34 4.31
C PHE A 15 26.01 0.05 5.05
N LEU A 16 27.01 -0.62 5.64
CA LEU A 16 26.78 -1.79 6.49
C LEU A 16 25.96 -1.44 7.73
N ALA A 17 26.23 -0.29 8.36
CA ALA A 17 25.43 0.18 9.50
C ALA A 17 23.97 0.45 9.08
N MET A 18 23.74 1.07 7.91
CA MET A 18 22.39 1.29 7.37
C MET A 18 21.66 -0.01 7.05
N LEU A 19 22.34 -0.98 6.43
CA LEU A 19 21.78 -2.30 6.15
C LEU A 19 21.42 -3.04 7.43
N ASN A 20 22.35 -3.10 8.38
CA ASN A 20 22.10 -3.72 9.69
C ASN A 20 20.93 -3.07 10.41
N HIS A 21 20.79 -1.74 10.34
CA HIS A 21 19.64 -1.06 10.91
C HIS A 21 18.34 -1.56 10.29
N VAL A 22 18.25 -1.64 8.96
CA VAL A 22 17.05 -2.10 8.25
C VAL A 22 16.75 -3.58 8.53
N LEU A 23 17.77 -4.45 8.57
CA LEU A 23 17.60 -5.87 8.85
C LEU A 23 17.15 -6.17 10.28
N ASN A 24 17.38 -5.24 11.22
CA ASN A 24 16.88 -5.32 12.60
C ASN A 24 15.48 -4.70 12.77
N VAL A 25 14.87 -4.17 11.71
CA VAL A 25 13.48 -3.71 11.76
C VAL A 25 12.55 -4.91 11.64
N ASP A 26 11.55 -4.98 12.50
CA ASP A 26 10.51 -6.01 12.44
C ASP A 26 9.59 -5.83 11.22
N GLY A 27 8.80 -6.87 10.94
CA GLY A 27 7.75 -6.81 9.92
C GLY A 27 8.17 -7.33 8.55
N PHE A 28 9.24 -8.13 8.49
CA PHE A 28 9.56 -8.93 7.31
C PHE A 28 8.93 -10.32 7.40
N TYR A 29 8.22 -10.73 6.35
CA TYR A 29 7.52 -12.01 6.29
C TYR A 29 7.78 -12.71 4.96
N PHE A 30 7.83 -14.03 4.98
CA PHE A 30 7.92 -14.85 3.79
C PHE A 30 7.18 -16.17 4.03
N SER A 31 6.87 -16.86 2.95
CA SER A 31 6.38 -18.24 2.97
C SER A 31 7.09 -19.01 1.86
N THR A 32 7.35 -20.28 2.12
CA THR A 32 7.98 -21.19 1.16
C THR A 32 6.97 -21.87 0.24
N THR A 33 5.67 -21.78 0.55
CA THR A 33 4.61 -22.49 -0.15
C THR A 33 3.43 -21.62 -0.56
N TYR A 34 3.31 -20.42 0.02
CA TYR A 34 2.19 -19.51 -0.24
C TYR A 34 2.68 -18.16 -0.75
N ASP A 35 1.99 -17.60 -1.74
CA ASP A 35 2.31 -16.28 -2.27
C ASP A 35 1.74 -15.18 -1.37
N LEU A 36 2.60 -14.62 -0.51
CA LEU A 36 2.28 -13.48 0.36
C LEU A 36 2.28 -12.13 -0.36
N THR A 37 2.45 -12.07 -1.68
CA THR A 37 2.41 -10.81 -2.45
C THR A 37 1.05 -10.56 -3.10
N HIS A 38 0.25 -11.61 -3.31
CA HIS A 38 -1.12 -11.53 -3.82
C HIS A 38 -2.20 -11.75 -2.75
N THR A 39 -3.32 -11.03 -2.88
CA THR A 39 -4.52 -11.30 -2.07
C THR A 39 -5.09 -12.67 -2.39
N LEU A 40 -5.81 -13.25 -1.44
CA LEU A 40 -6.54 -14.49 -1.65
C LEU A 40 -7.52 -14.37 -2.83
N GLN A 41 -8.20 -13.23 -2.97
CA GLN A 41 -9.11 -12.95 -4.08
C GLN A 41 -8.38 -12.93 -5.44
N ARG A 42 -7.16 -12.40 -5.50
CA ARG A 42 -6.36 -12.41 -6.74
C ARG A 42 -5.91 -13.83 -7.06
N LEU A 43 -5.40 -14.58 -6.07
CA LEU A 43 -4.97 -15.97 -6.24
C LEU A 43 -6.12 -16.92 -6.61
N SER A 44 -7.35 -16.65 -6.19
CA SER A 44 -8.50 -17.48 -6.57
C SER A 44 -8.89 -17.32 -8.05
N ASN A 45 -8.48 -16.21 -8.67
CA ASN A 45 -8.85 -15.85 -10.06
C ASN A 45 -7.69 -16.10 -11.05
N THR A 46 -6.60 -16.72 -10.63
CA THR A 46 -5.45 -17.05 -11.50
C THR A 46 -5.62 -18.41 -12.17
N SER A 47 -5.01 -18.59 -13.34
CA SER A 47 -5.01 -19.87 -14.04
C SER A 47 -4.13 -20.92 -13.33
N PRO A 48 -4.31 -22.22 -13.62
CA PRO A 48 -3.44 -23.27 -13.10
C PRO A 48 -1.97 -23.05 -13.45
N GLU A 49 -1.67 -22.56 -14.66
CA GLU A 49 -0.30 -22.30 -15.12
C GLU A 49 0.38 -21.22 -14.26
N PHE A 50 -0.37 -20.21 -13.83
CA PHE A 50 0.14 -19.20 -12.89
C PHE A 50 0.47 -19.81 -11.51
N GLN A 51 -0.27 -20.83 -11.09
CA GLN A 51 -0.02 -21.52 -9.82
C GLN A 51 1.19 -22.46 -9.87
N GLU A 52 1.61 -22.88 -11.06
CA GLU A 52 2.81 -23.70 -11.29
C GLU A 52 4.10 -22.87 -11.34
N MET A 53 4.00 -21.58 -11.66
CA MET A 53 5.14 -20.65 -11.61
C MET A 53 5.77 -20.60 -10.22
N SER A 54 7.08 -20.35 -10.16
CA SER A 54 7.77 -20.14 -8.88
C SER A 54 7.20 -18.92 -8.13
N LEU A 55 7.37 -18.91 -6.80
CA LEU A 55 6.87 -17.81 -5.97
C LEU A 55 7.36 -16.43 -6.44
N LEU A 56 8.58 -16.35 -6.97
CA LEU A 56 9.14 -15.08 -7.45
C LEU A 56 8.63 -14.67 -8.83
N GLU A 57 8.53 -15.61 -9.75
CA GLU A 57 8.06 -15.32 -11.12
C GLU A 57 6.63 -14.78 -11.10
N ARG A 58 5.79 -15.33 -10.22
CA ARG A 58 4.41 -14.89 -10.07
C ARG A 58 4.21 -13.76 -9.07
N ALA A 59 5.24 -13.32 -8.36
CA ALA A 59 5.09 -12.34 -7.29
C ALA A 59 4.65 -10.96 -7.80
N ASP A 60 3.78 -10.30 -7.04
CA ASP A 60 3.45 -8.90 -7.22
C ASP A 60 4.65 -8.05 -6.79
N GLN A 61 5.36 -7.51 -7.79
CA GLN A 61 6.61 -6.76 -7.59
C GLN A 61 6.44 -5.53 -6.71
N ARG A 62 5.21 -5.00 -6.55
CA ARG A 62 4.92 -3.92 -5.60
C ARG A 62 5.27 -4.35 -4.18
N PHE A 63 5.16 -5.64 -3.83
CA PHE A 63 5.31 -6.13 -2.46
C PHE A 63 6.57 -7.00 -2.24
N VAL A 64 7.43 -7.15 -3.24
CA VAL A 64 8.72 -7.88 -3.12
C VAL A 64 9.81 -6.94 -2.62
N TRP A 65 9.98 -6.87 -1.30
CA TRP A 65 10.93 -5.95 -0.68
C TRP A 65 12.39 -6.25 -1.07
N ASN A 66 12.76 -7.52 -1.12
CA ASN A 66 14.10 -7.98 -1.51
C ASN A 66 14.27 -8.13 -3.03
N GLY A 67 13.35 -7.61 -3.86
CA GLY A 67 13.35 -7.84 -5.31
C GLY A 67 14.64 -7.39 -6.00
N HIS A 68 15.30 -6.34 -5.51
CA HIS A 68 16.61 -5.92 -6.01
C HIS A 68 17.70 -6.98 -5.78
N LEU A 69 17.73 -7.60 -4.59
CA LEU A 69 18.71 -8.64 -4.23
C LEU A 69 18.46 -9.94 -4.99
N LEU A 70 17.21 -10.21 -5.35
CA LEU A 70 16.85 -11.43 -6.05
C LEU A 70 17.17 -11.39 -7.55
N ARG A 71 17.48 -10.23 -8.15
CA ARG A 71 17.64 -10.09 -9.62
C ARG A 71 18.63 -11.08 -10.23
N GLU A 72 19.78 -11.28 -9.58
CA GLU A 72 20.81 -12.21 -10.07
C GLU A 72 20.35 -13.67 -9.96
N LEU A 73 19.61 -14.01 -8.90
CA LEU A 73 19.03 -15.35 -8.72
C LEU A 73 17.87 -15.60 -9.70
N SER A 74 17.06 -14.57 -10.00
CA SER A 74 15.97 -14.65 -10.97
C SER A 74 16.47 -14.94 -12.38
N ALA A 75 17.68 -14.51 -12.72
CA ALA A 75 18.29 -14.76 -14.02
C ALA A 75 18.71 -16.23 -14.24
N GLN A 76 18.69 -17.05 -13.18
CA GLN A 76 19.16 -18.43 -13.20
C GLN A 76 18.04 -19.39 -12.79
N PRO A 77 17.35 -20.04 -13.74
CA PRO A 77 16.24 -20.96 -13.46
C PRO A 77 16.58 -22.06 -12.45
N GLU A 78 17.81 -22.57 -12.49
CA GLU A 78 18.34 -23.62 -11.62
C GLU A 78 18.24 -23.29 -10.12
N VAL A 79 18.24 -22.00 -9.77
CA VAL A 79 18.27 -21.50 -8.39
C VAL A 79 16.99 -20.77 -7.98
N HIS A 80 15.96 -20.77 -8.82
CA HIS A 80 14.67 -20.12 -8.52
C HIS A 80 14.06 -20.59 -7.19
N ARG A 81 14.28 -21.85 -6.80
CA ARG A 81 13.83 -22.39 -5.50
C ARG A 81 14.40 -21.66 -4.28
N PHE A 82 15.52 -20.96 -4.43
CA PHE A 82 16.15 -20.15 -3.37
C PHE A 82 15.73 -18.68 -3.41
N ALA A 83 15.06 -18.26 -4.49
CA ALA A 83 14.65 -16.89 -4.71
C ALA A 83 13.26 -16.65 -4.09
N LEU A 84 13.22 -16.47 -2.77
CA LEU A 84 11.98 -16.28 -2.01
C LEU A 84 11.61 -14.79 -1.88
N PRO A 85 10.42 -14.38 -2.32
CA PRO A 85 9.91 -13.04 -2.07
C PRO A 85 9.75 -12.78 -0.56
N VAL A 86 10.35 -11.68 -0.09
CA VAL A 86 10.16 -11.18 1.27
C VAL A 86 9.25 -9.97 1.21
N LEU A 87 8.18 -10.01 2.01
CA LEU A 87 7.24 -8.93 2.21
C LEU A 87 7.67 -8.07 3.39
N HIS A 88 7.48 -6.76 3.31
CA HIS A 88 7.52 -5.87 4.47
C HIS A 88 6.12 -5.38 4.82
N GLY A 89 5.69 -5.53 6.08
CA GLY A 89 4.35 -5.18 6.51
C GLY A 89 3.98 -5.77 7.86
N PHE A 90 2.84 -6.45 7.92
CA PHE A 90 2.32 -7.06 9.16
C PHE A 90 1.49 -8.30 8.83
N ILE A 91 1.68 -9.37 9.59
CA ILE A 91 0.83 -10.57 9.52
C ILE A 91 0.49 -11.00 10.94
N THR A 92 -0.80 -11.21 11.20
CA THR A 92 -1.26 -11.91 12.39
C THR A 92 -2.36 -12.90 12.04
N MET A 93 -2.45 -13.97 12.83
CA MET A 93 -3.44 -15.02 12.69
C MET A 93 -3.94 -15.38 14.08
N HIS A 94 -5.26 -15.41 14.23
CA HIS A 94 -5.91 -15.75 15.49
C HIS A 94 -7.02 -16.76 15.22
N SER A 95 -7.02 -17.87 15.94
CA SER A 95 -8.19 -18.74 16.00
C SER A 95 -9.19 -18.13 16.99
N CYS A 96 -10.40 -17.90 16.51
CA CYS A 96 -11.48 -17.22 17.22
C CYS A 96 -12.70 -18.13 17.32
N SER A 97 -13.64 -17.78 18.21
CA SER A 97 -14.95 -18.42 18.26
C SER A 97 -16.06 -17.40 18.43
N ILE A 98 -17.13 -17.53 17.66
CA ILE A 98 -18.36 -16.74 17.81
C ILE A 98 -19.54 -17.72 17.89
N ASN A 99 -20.34 -17.63 18.94
CA ASN A 99 -21.51 -18.50 19.15
C ASN A 99 -21.19 -20.00 19.01
N GLY A 100 -20.05 -20.44 19.54
CA GLY A 100 -19.59 -21.84 19.48
C GLY A 100 -19.01 -22.29 18.14
N LYS A 101 -18.96 -21.42 17.13
CA LYS A 101 -18.32 -21.69 15.83
C LYS A 101 -16.88 -21.18 15.84
N TYR A 102 -15.93 -22.09 15.62
CA TYR A 102 -14.50 -21.77 15.54
C TYR A 102 -14.09 -21.42 14.12
N PHE A 103 -13.31 -20.35 13.96
CA PHE A 103 -12.79 -19.89 12.67
C PHE A 103 -11.42 -19.23 12.85
N ASP A 104 -10.62 -19.18 11.80
CA ASP A 104 -9.38 -18.41 11.80
C ASP A 104 -9.62 -17.03 11.21
N TRP A 105 -9.18 -16.01 11.94
CA TRP A 105 -9.13 -14.63 11.51
C TRP A 105 -7.67 -14.24 11.24
N ILE A 106 -7.38 -13.84 10.01
CA ILE A 106 -6.05 -13.55 9.52
C ILE A 106 -6.05 -12.11 9.00
N LEU A 107 -5.05 -11.33 9.39
CA LEU A 107 -4.86 -9.97 8.90
C LEU A 107 -3.46 -9.86 8.30
N ILE A 108 -3.40 -9.51 7.01
CA ILE A 108 -2.16 -9.32 6.27
C ILE A 108 -2.12 -7.88 5.79
N SER A 109 -1.05 -7.15 6.07
CA SER A 109 -0.78 -5.82 5.50
C SER A 109 0.53 -5.83 4.75
N ARG A 110 0.51 -5.35 3.51
CA ARG A 110 1.58 -5.44 2.52
C ARG A 110 2.00 -4.03 2.16
N ARG A 111 3.23 -3.62 2.50
CA ARG A 111 3.74 -2.30 2.15
C ARG A 111 4.40 -2.33 0.78
N SER A 112 3.99 -1.44 -0.11
CA SER A 112 4.61 -1.30 -1.42
C SER A 112 6.08 -0.86 -1.30
N CYS A 113 6.96 -1.44 -2.10
CA CYS A 113 8.34 -1.01 -2.28
C CYS A 113 8.46 0.11 -3.32
N PHE A 114 7.44 0.33 -4.15
CA PHE A 114 7.41 1.44 -5.11
C PHE A 114 7.18 2.76 -4.39
N ARG A 115 7.95 3.78 -4.80
CA ARG A 115 7.97 5.10 -4.16
C ARG A 115 8.03 5.03 -2.63
N ALA A 116 8.81 4.08 -2.10
CA ALA A 116 9.01 3.92 -0.68
C ALA A 116 9.89 5.06 -0.13
N GLY A 117 9.60 5.48 1.10
CA GLY A 117 10.42 6.43 1.82
C GLY A 117 9.71 7.01 3.03
N VAL A 118 10.48 7.71 3.86
CA VAL A 118 9.98 8.27 5.12
C VAL A 118 8.89 9.34 4.86
N ARG A 119 7.90 9.37 5.75
CA ARG A 119 6.65 10.15 5.63
C ARG A 119 6.82 11.59 5.13
N TYR A 120 7.87 12.30 5.56
CA TYR A 120 8.09 13.71 5.19
C TYR A 120 8.93 13.89 3.92
N TYR A 121 9.69 12.89 3.49
CA TYR A 121 10.53 12.99 2.30
C TYR A 121 9.82 12.47 1.05
N VAL A 122 8.91 11.51 1.22
CA VAL A 122 8.21 10.88 0.10
C VAL A 122 6.70 10.97 0.28
N ARG A 123 6.08 11.81 -0.56
CA ARG A 123 4.65 12.11 -0.63
C ARG A 123 4.20 12.20 -2.08
N GLY A 124 2.89 12.14 -2.28
CA GLY A 124 2.29 12.19 -3.60
C GLY A 124 2.61 10.97 -4.45
N ILE A 125 2.49 11.15 -5.76
CA ILE A 125 2.83 10.16 -6.79
C ILE A 125 4.16 10.45 -7.47
N ASP A 126 4.73 9.45 -8.15
CA ASP A 126 5.78 9.61 -9.16
C ASP A 126 5.21 9.67 -10.58
N SER A 127 6.09 9.71 -11.59
CA SER A 127 5.72 9.75 -13.01
C SER A 127 4.98 8.49 -13.47
N GLU A 128 5.19 7.37 -12.79
CA GLU A 128 4.56 6.09 -13.10
C GLU A 128 3.20 5.92 -12.40
N GLY A 129 2.76 6.92 -11.63
CA GLY A 129 1.49 6.88 -10.90
C GLY A 129 1.55 6.08 -9.59
N HIS A 130 2.74 5.72 -9.10
CA HIS A 130 2.87 5.01 -7.83
C HIS A 130 2.70 6.00 -6.67
N ALA A 131 1.69 5.77 -5.83
CA ALA A 131 1.47 6.58 -4.64
C ALA A 131 2.47 6.20 -3.54
N ALA A 132 3.07 7.22 -2.92
CA ALA A 132 3.97 7.03 -1.79
C ALA A 132 3.27 6.34 -0.62
N ASN A 133 4.00 5.47 0.10
CA ASN A 133 3.51 4.75 1.28
C ASN A 133 2.21 3.96 1.02
N PHE A 134 2.09 3.36 -0.17
CA PHE A 134 0.97 2.49 -0.50
C PHE A 134 1.02 1.20 0.33
N VAL A 135 -0.12 0.83 0.92
CA VAL A 135 -0.32 -0.37 1.71
C VAL A 135 -1.61 -1.03 1.26
N GLU A 136 -1.57 -2.34 1.09
CA GLU A 136 -2.75 -3.18 0.93
C GLU A 136 -2.95 -4.00 2.20
N THR A 137 -4.12 -3.89 2.81
CA THR A 137 -4.50 -4.64 4.00
C THR A 137 -5.63 -5.60 3.63
N GLU A 138 -5.42 -6.88 3.86
CA GLU A 138 -6.37 -7.94 3.61
C GLU A 138 -6.75 -8.62 4.93
N GLN A 139 -8.06 -8.71 5.16
CA GLN A 139 -8.66 -9.51 6.21
C GLN A 139 -9.21 -10.80 5.61
N ILE A 140 -8.76 -11.95 6.12
CA ILE A 140 -9.21 -13.27 5.70
C ILE A 140 -9.93 -13.95 6.87
N VAL A 141 -11.09 -14.53 6.59
CA VAL A 141 -11.80 -15.42 7.51
C VAL A 141 -11.82 -16.81 6.90
N HIS A 142 -11.31 -17.79 7.62
CA HIS A 142 -11.34 -19.20 7.23
C HIS A 142 -12.24 -19.99 8.18
N TYR A 143 -13.29 -20.58 7.64
CA TYR A 143 -14.31 -21.31 8.40
C TYR A 143 -14.76 -22.54 7.64
N ASN A 144 -14.58 -23.73 8.24
CA ASN A 144 -15.02 -25.02 7.67
C ASN A 144 -14.59 -25.25 6.20
N GLY A 145 -13.35 -24.90 5.84
CA GLY A 145 -12.83 -25.03 4.46
C GLY A 145 -13.21 -23.88 3.53
N SER A 146 -14.20 -23.06 3.88
CA SER A 146 -14.55 -21.84 3.16
C SER A 146 -13.67 -20.68 3.58
N LYS A 147 -13.28 -19.83 2.62
CA LYS A 147 -12.47 -18.64 2.87
C LYS A 147 -13.17 -17.41 2.31
N ALA A 148 -13.16 -16.32 3.08
CA ALA A 148 -13.57 -15.00 2.62
C ALA A 148 -12.38 -14.04 2.76
N SER A 149 -12.23 -13.13 1.81
CA SER A 149 -11.19 -12.09 1.81
C SER A 149 -11.83 -10.73 1.62
N PHE A 150 -11.36 -9.75 2.39
CA PHE A 150 -11.75 -8.35 2.26
C PHE A 150 -10.49 -7.49 2.22
N VAL A 151 -10.34 -6.70 1.16
CA VAL A 151 -9.13 -5.93 0.87
C VAL A 151 -9.43 -4.44 0.97
N GLN A 152 -8.55 -3.71 1.64
CA GLN A 152 -8.55 -2.25 1.70
C GLN A 152 -7.16 -1.72 1.35
N THR A 153 -7.12 -0.62 0.60
CA THR A 153 -5.87 0.05 0.25
C THR A 153 -5.75 1.40 0.94
N ARG A 154 -4.51 1.80 1.22
CA ARG A 154 -4.16 3.10 1.79
C ARG A 154 -2.91 3.63 1.11
N GLY A 155 -2.91 4.88 0.70
CA GLY A 155 -1.74 5.53 0.12
C GLY A 155 -1.72 7.03 0.34
N SER A 156 -0.64 7.68 -0.11
CA SER A 156 -0.61 9.13 -0.20
C SER A 156 -1.63 9.64 -1.23
N ILE A 157 -2.17 10.85 -1.02
CA ILE A 157 -3.03 11.52 -2.00
C ILE A 157 -2.31 11.56 -3.36
N PRO A 158 -2.94 11.05 -4.45
CA PRO A 158 -2.25 10.76 -5.70
C PRO A 158 -2.09 11.98 -6.60
N VAL A 159 -1.43 13.02 -6.08
CA VAL A 159 -1.02 14.22 -6.83
C VAL A 159 0.46 14.48 -6.60
N PHE A 160 1.11 15.31 -7.42
CA PHE A 160 2.52 15.67 -7.21
C PHE A 160 2.66 16.71 -6.09
N TRP A 161 2.99 16.25 -4.88
CA TRP A 161 3.20 17.15 -3.73
C TRP A 161 4.31 16.66 -2.81
N SER A 162 4.83 17.57 -2.01
CA SER A 162 5.84 17.29 -1.00
C SER A 162 5.52 17.99 0.32
N GLN A 163 6.09 17.49 1.41
CA GLN A 163 5.93 18.09 2.73
C GLN A 163 7.24 17.92 3.50
N ARG A 164 8.30 18.53 2.98
CA ARG A 164 9.66 18.36 3.52
C ARG A 164 9.74 18.85 4.97
N PRO A 165 10.47 18.15 5.84
CA PRO A 165 10.70 18.60 7.21
C PRO A 165 11.29 20.01 7.23
N ASN A 166 10.85 20.83 8.19
CA ASN A 166 11.46 22.10 8.54
C ASN A 166 11.32 22.32 10.05
N LEU A 167 11.77 23.47 10.56
CA LEU A 167 11.70 23.79 11.99
C LEU A 167 10.27 23.94 12.54
N LYS A 168 9.22 23.85 11.71
CA LYS A 168 7.82 23.91 12.15
C LYS A 168 7.32 22.52 12.51
N TYR A 169 6.50 22.45 13.57
CA TYR A 169 5.84 21.22 14.02
C TYR A 169 5.03 20.51 12.91
N LYS A 170 4.33 21.28 12.06
CA LYS A 170 3.60 20.75 10.90
C LYS A 170 4.02 21.53 9.63
N PRO A 171 5.00 21.00 8.86
CA PRO A 171 5.40 21.61 7.60
C PRO A 171 4.20 21.71 6.63
N LEU A 172 4.16 22.75 5.81
CA LEU A 172 3.06 22.97 4.87
C LEU A 172 3.19 22.00 3.67
N PRO A 173 2.08 21.36 3.23
CA PRO A 173 2.07 20.67 1.95
C PRO A 173 2.37 21.64 0.81
N GLN A 174 3.30 21.27 -0.07
CA GLN A 174 3.66 22.00 -1.28
C GLN A 174 3.26 21.18 -2.49
N ILE A 175 2.22 21.63 -3.17
CA ILE A 175 1.75 21.04 -4.43
C ILE A 175 2.65 21.58 -5.54
N SER A 176 3.11 20.70 -6.43
CA SER A 176 3.88 21.10 -7.60
C SER A 176 3.05 22.03 -8.47
N LYS A 177 3.66 23.09 -9.02
CA LYS A 177 2.97 23.98 -9.98
C LYS A 177 3.29 23.64 -11.43
N VAL A 178 4.30 22.81 -11.65
CA VAL A 178 4.86 22.49 -12.97
C VAL A 178 4.53 21.07 -13.42
N ALA A 179 4.14 20.19 -12.49
CA ALA A 179 3.86 18.80 -12.82
C ALA A 179 2.49 18.65 -13.46
N ASN A 180 2.37 17.72 -14.41
CA ASN A 180 1.09 17.33 -14.97
C ASN A 180 0.35 16.40 -14.00
N HIS A 181 -0.43 17.01 -13.09
CA HIS A 181 -1.21 16.27 -12.10
C HIS A 181 -2.18 15.27 -12.73
N MET A 182 -2.78 15.59 -13.88
CA MET A 182 -3.82 14.75 -14.50
C MET A 182 -3.26 13.45 -15.05
N ASP A 183 -2.12 13.50 -15.74
CA ASP A 183 -1.48 12.30 -16.28
C ASP A 183 -1.12 11.32 -15.15
N GLY A 184 -0.42 11.78 -14.11
CA GLY A 184 -0.07 10.91 -12.98
C GLY A 184 -1.29 10.41 -12.19
N PHE A 185 -2.31 11.25 -12.00
CA PHE A 185 -3.55 10.90 -11.32
C PHE A 185 -4.33 9.82 -12.07
N GLN A 186 -4.45 9.98 -13.39
CA GLN A 186 -5.12 9.04 -14.27
C GLN A 186 -4.37 7.69 -14.27
N ARG A 187 -3.05 7.68 -14.48
CA ARG A 187 -2.25 6.43 -14.39
C ARG A 187 -2.44 5.71 -13.06
N HIS A 188 -2.46 6.45 -11.96
CA HIS A 188 -2.71 5.89 -10.64
C HIS A 188 -4.06 5.17 -10.59
N PHE A 189 -5.15 5.87 -10.92
CA PHE A 189 -6.49 5.29 -10.78
C PHE A 189 -6.82 4.26 -11.86
N ASP A 190 -6.27 4.36 -13.06
CA ASP A 190 -6.35 3.30 -14.07
C ASP A 190 -5.74 2.00 -13.51
N SER A 191 -4.56 2.08 -12.87
CA SER A 191 -3.96 0.93 -12.20
C SER A 191 -4.81 0.40 -11.04
N GLN A 192 -5.41 1.29 -10.23
CA GLN A 192 -6.27 0.88 -9.13
C GLN A 192 -7.53 0.18 -9.64
N VAL A 193 -8.14 0.69 -10.72
CA VAL A 193 -9.34 0.11 -11.31
C VAL A 193 -9.07 -1.25 -11.95
N ILE A 194 -7.92 -1.41 -12.61
CA ILE A 194 -7.51 -2.70 -13.18
C ILE A 194 -7.30 -3.75 -12.07
N ILE A 195 -6.70 -3.37 -10.95
CA ILE A 195 -6.31 -4.31 -9.88
C ILE A 195 -7.47 -4.63 -8.92
N TYR A 196 -8.26 -3.61 -8.57
CA TYR A 196 -9.27 -3.69 -7.50
C TYR A 196 -10.70 -3.42 -7.98
N GLY A 197 -10.91 -3.11 -9.27
CA GLY A 197 -12.23 -2.77 -9.79
C GLY A 197 -12.70 -1.37 -9.40
N LYS A 198 -14.00 -1.19 -9.18
CA LYS A 198 -14.57 0.12 -8.83
C LYS A 198 -14.00 0.64 -7.51
N GLN A 199 -13.60 1.91 -7.49
CA GLN A 199 -12.89 2.54 -6.38
C GLN A 199 -13.81 3.43 -5.55
N VAL A 200 -13.85 3.20 -4.23
CA VAL A 200 -14.44 4.13 -3.25
C VAL A 200 -13.31 4.81 -2.49
N ILE A 201 -13.13 6.10 -2.79
CA ILE A 201 -12.03 6.92 -2.29
C ILE A 201 -12.51 7.68 -1.06
N ILE A 202 -11.94 7.35 0.10
CA ILE A 202 -12.24 8.03 1.36
C ILE A 202 -11.10 9.00 1.68
N ASN A 203 -11.38 10.30 1.70
CA ASN A 203 -10.42 11.33 2.05
C ASN A 203 -10.72 11.94 3.42
N LEU A 204 -9.81 11.73 4.37
CA LEU A 204 -9.96 12.17 5.77
C LEU A 204 -9.23 13.48 6.09
N ILE A 205 -8.73 14.18 5.07
CA ILE A 205 -7.92 15.38 5.24
C ILE A 205 -8.73 16.55 5.83
N ASN A 206 -8.07 17.44 6.56
CA ASN A 206 -8.71 18.66 7.06
C ASN A 206 -9.16 19.56 5.90
N GLN A 207 -10.43 19.97 5.93
CA GLN A 207 -10.97 20.92 4.95
C GLN A 207 -10.64 22.38 5.29
N LYS A 208 -9.89 22.60 6.38
CA LYS A 208 -9.42 23.90 6.86
C LYS A 208 -7.91 23.91 7.05
N GLY A 209 -7.34 25.12 7.04
CA GLY A 209 -5.92 25.33 7.32
C GLY A 209 -5.02 24.91 6.17
N SER A 210 -3.83 24.43 6.50
CA SER A 210 -2.74 24.17 5.55
C SER A 210 -2.96 23.03 4.58
N GLU A 211 -3.93 22.16 4.87
CA GLU A 211 -4.24 20.97 4.07
C GLU A 211 -5.36 21.21 3.06
N LYS A 212 -6.15 22.29 3.23
CA LYS A 212 -7.26 22.64 2.35
C LYS A 212 -6.87 22.70 0.86
N PRO A 213 -5.72 23.29 0.45
CA PRO A 213 -5.36 23.31 -0.97
C PRO A 213 -5.17 21.91 -1.56
N LEU A 214 -4.65 20.97 -0.76
CA LEU A 214 -4.43 19.59 -1.18
C LEU A 214 -5.75 18.82 -1.32
N GLU A 215 -6.68 19.05 -0.39
CA GLU A 215 -8.05 18.53 -0.47
C GLU A 215 -8.76 19.01 -1.73
N GLN A 216 -8.76 20.33 -1.96
CA GLN A 216 -9.42 20.93 -3.11
C GLN A 216 -8.83 20.43 -4.43
N THR A 217 -7.49 20.34 -4.49
CA THR A 217 -6.82 19.78 -5.67
C THR A 217 -7.28 18.35 -5.92
N PHE A 218 -7.29 17.50 -4.89
CA PHE A 218 -7.72 16.11 -5.04
C PHE A 218 -9.19 16.01 -5.50
N ALA A 219 -10.09 16.77 -4.88
CA ALA A 219 -11.49 16.83 -5.28
C ALA A 219 -11.65 17.27 -6.75
N THR A 220 -10.93 18.32 -7.18
CA THR A 220 -10.92 18.77 -8.58
C THR A 220 -10.41 17.68 -9.52
N MET A 221 -9.36 16.92 -9.16
CA MET A 221 -8.85 15.83 -9.99
C MET A 221 -9.90 14.73 -10.18
N VAL A 222 -10.56 14.29 -9.10
CA VAL A 222 -11.61 13.27 -9.17
C VAL A 222 -12.77 13.76 -10.05
N SER A 223 -13.25 14.98 -9.82
CA SER A 223 -14.35 15.55 -10.63
C SER A 223 -13.98 15.72 -12.10
N SER A 224 -12.73 16.07 -12.41
CA SER A 224 -12.27 16.29 -13.79
C SER A 224 -12.08 14.98 -14.55
N LEU A 225 -11.63 13.91 -13.88
CA LEU A 225 -11.51 12.59 -14.52
C LEU A 225 -12.90 12.00 -14.82
N GLY A 226 -13.91 12.32 -14.02
CA GLY A 226 -15.33 12.07 -14.34
C GLY A 226 -15.69 10.60 -14.57
N SER A 227 -14.88 9.66 -14.06
CA SER A 227 -15.09 8.22 -14.28
C SER A 227 -16.17 7.66 -13.36
N GLY A 228 -17.14 6.94 -13.94
CA GLY A 228 -18.15 6.19 -13.18
C GLY A 228 -17.57 5.04 -12.32
N MET A 229 -16.30 4.70 -12.53
CA MET A 229 -15.57 3.70 -11.75
C MET A 229 -15.04 4.23 -10.43
N MET A 230 -15.19 5.53 -10.14
CA MET A 230 -14.70 6.14 -8.90
C MET A 230 -15.82 6.87 -8.17
N ARG A 231 -15.87 6.68 -6.85
CA ARG A 231 -16.70 7.46 -5.93
C ARG A 231 -15.79 8.16 -4.93
N TYR A 232 -15.93 9.47 -4.77
CA TYR A 232 -15.11 10.25 -3.83
C TYR A 232 -15.95 10.73 -2.64
N ILE A 233 -15.45 10.47 -1.44
CA ILE A 233 -16.06 10.86 -0.18
C ILE A 233 -15.05 11.69 0.61
N ALA A 234 -15.32 12.98 0.77
CA ALA A 234 -14.55 13.85 1.64
C ALA A 234 -15.18 13.91 3.04
N PHE A 235 -14.44 13.46 4.05
CA PHE A 235 -14.88 13.45 5.44
C PHE A 235 -13.84 14.15 6.32
N ASP A 236 -14.14 15.37 6.78
CA ASP A 236 -13.25 16.10 7.68
C ASP A 236 -13.26 15.46 9.07
N PHE A 237 -12.34 14.52 9.29
CA PHE A 237 -12.29 13.72 10.50
C PHE A 237 -12.11 14.57 11.77
N HIS A 238 -11.29 15.63 11.71
CA HIS A 238 -11.05 16.49 12.87
C HIS A 238 -12.23 17.39 13.21
N LYS A 239 -13.03 17.77 12.20
CA LYS A 239 -14.28 18.50 12.41
C LYS A 239 -15.36 17.57 12.93
N GLU A 240 -15.56 16.43 12.29
CA GLU A 240 -16.72 15.56 12.57
C GLU A 240 -16.54 14.77 13.87
N CYS A 241 -15.34 14.24 14.14
CA CYS A 241 -15.01 13.50 15.37
C CYS A 241 -14.35 14.37 16.44
N LYS A 242 -14.53 15.70 16.40
CA LYS A 242 -14.02 16.62 17.42
C LYS A 242 -14.47 16.18 18.82
N ASN A 243 -13.59 16.33 19.81
CA ASN A 243 -13.83 15.93 21.20
C ASN A 243 -14.07 14.41 21.38
N MET A 244 -13.40 13.56 20.59
CA MET A 244 -13.50 12.10 20.69
C MET A 244 -14.91 11.57 20.44
N ARG A 245 -15.71 12.27 19.63
CA ARG A 245 -17.02 11.80 19.17
C ARG A 245 -16.89 10.79 18.04
N TRP A 246 -16.39 9.61 18.42
CA TRP A 246 -16.18 8.47 17.53
C TRP A 246 -17.48 7.89 17.01
N ASP A 247 -18.59 8.11 17.70
CA ASP A 247 -19.96 7.78 17.25
C ASP A 247 -20.24 8.35 15.86
N ARG A 248 -19.69 9.52 15.52
CA ARG A 248 -19.91 10.17 14.22
C ARG A 248 -19.16 9.53 13.06
N LEU A 249 -18.30 8.52 13.32
CA LEU A 249 -17.82 7.63 12.28
C LEU A 249 -18.96 6.82 11.66
N SER A 250 -20.08 6.61 12.37
CA SER A 250 -21.25 5.95 11.80
C SER A 250 -21.73 6.66 10.54
N ILE A 251 -21.66 7.99 10.47
CA ILE A 251 -22.04 8.77 9.28
C ILE A 251 -21.23 8.34 8.05
N LEU A 252 -19.92 8.18 8.23
CA LEU A 252 -19.04 7.71 7.15
C LEU A 252 -19.32 6.25 6.81
N LEU A 253 -19.52 5.41 7.83
CA LEU A 253 -19.82 3.99 7.63
C LEU A 253 -21.15 3.78 6.91
N ASP A 254 -22.19 4.53 7.25
CA ASP A 254 -23.51 4.49 6.62
C ASP A 254 -23.42 4.91 5.15
N GLN A 255 -22.68 5.98 4.85
CA GLN A 255 -22.42 6.41 3.46
C GLN A 255 -21.67 5.33 2.67
N VAL A 256 -20.65 4.72 3.27
CA VAL A 256 -19.83 3.69 2.62
C VAL A 256 -20.58 2.37 2.49
N ALA A 257 -21.48 2.03 3.43
CA ALA A 257 -22.22 0.77 3.44
C ALA A 257 -23.07 0.60 2.18
N GLU A 258 -23.82 1.63 1.79
CA GLU A 258 -24.60 1.63 0.54
C GLU A 258 -23.73 1.33 -0.69
N MET A 259 -22.50 1.85 -0.69
CA MET A 259 -21.56 1.68 -1.80
C MET A 259 -20.82 0.33 -1.75
N GLN A 260 -20.62 -0.24 -0.55
CA GLN A 260 -19.99 -1.54 -0.39
C GLN A 260 -20.88 -2.67 -0.90
N ASP A 261 -22.19 -2.55 -0.75
CA ASP A 261 -23.11 -3.54 -1.31
C ASP A 261 -23.06 -3.57 -2.85
N GLU A 262 -22.79 -2.43 -3.51
CA GLU A 262 -22.54 -2.36 -4.97
C GLU A 262 -21.19 -2.98 -5.40
N LEU A 263 -20.28 -3.25 -4.46
CA LEU A 263 -18.95 -3.83 -4.72
C LEU A 263 -18.88 -5.32 -4.38
N ARG A 264 -19.98 -5.91 -3.90
CA ARG A 264 -20.11 -7.35 -3.66
C ARG A 264 -20.43 -8.05 -4.98
N ASP A 265 -19.40 -8.29 -5.78
CA ASP A 265 -19.44 -9.27 -6.88
C ASP A 265 -19.05 -10.66 -6.38
#